data_AF-A0A3D8URJ5-F1
#
_entry.id   AF-A0A3D8URJ5-F1
#
_cell.length_a   1.000
_cell.length_b   1.000
_cell.length_c   1.000
_cell.angle_alpha   90.00
_cell.angle_beta   90.00
_cell.angle_gamma   90.00
#
_symmetry.space_group_name_H-M   'P 1'
#
loop_
_entity.id
_entity.type
_entity.pdbx_description
1 polymer ?
#
loop_
_entity_poly.entity_id
_entity_poly.type
_entity_poly.pdbx_seq_one_letter_code
_entity_poly.pdbx_strand_id
1 'polypeptide(L)'
;MKTWLKVTASAIAISGMLLLAVGSDDPSPRLINYTNKTAMPIEHGVIEEGLRIVAEDKSFELKSGQRFRSPFQSNLWGYGCDISSINGKNVLNSADKGLRCGGKKVHVFHGNNPEPLYGVLVLNTSVAAAKGPASRSYMVKVPDDKIDHAREGNTAVAFEIMKWDESSRWSHTGRTVTNEKTAYGWILWVSAYPL
;
A
#
# COMPACT_ATOMS: atom_id res chain seq x y z
N MET A 1 -66.33 -42.98 5.02
CA MET A 1 -65.25 -42.60 5.97
C MET A 1 -63.83 -42.95 5.47
N LYS A 2 -63.55 -42.90 4.15
CA LYS A 2 -62.24 -43.32 3.58
C LYS A 2 -61.53 -42.26 2.71
N THR A 3 -62.20 -41.16 2.39
CA THR A 3 -61.66 -40.07 1.55
C THR A 3 -61.01 -38.95 2.37
N TRP A 4 -61.51 -38.69 3.59
CA TRP A 4 -60.98 -37.64 4.47
C TRP A 4 -59.58 -37.93 5.05
N LEU A 5 -59.20 -39.20 5.19
CA LEU A 5 -57.88 -39.58 5.73
C LEU A 5 -56.73 -39.43 4.70
N LYS A 6 -57.04 -39.40 3.40
CA LYS A 6 -56.04 -39.26 2.34
C LYS A 6 -55.68 -37.79 2.07
N VAL A 7 -56.63 -36.87 2.29
CA VAL A 7 -56.42 -35.44 2.04
C VAL A 7 -55.58 -34.79 3.14
N THR A 8 -55.73 -35.22 4.40
CA THR A 8 -54.94 -34.71 5.53
C THR A 8 -53.47 -35.16 5.50
N ALA A 9 -53.19 -36.38 5.03
CA ALA A 9 -51.82 -36.87 4.87
C ALA A 9 -51.04 -36.12 3.78
N SER A 10 -51.71 -35.74 2.67
CA SER A 10 -51.08 -34.98 1.59
C SER A 10 -50.80 -33.52 1.97
N ALA A 11 -51.65 -32.87 2.76
CA ALA A 11 -51.43 -31.50 3.20
C ALA A 11 -50.22 -31.36 4.15
N ILE A 12 -50.02 -32.32 5.05
CA ILE A 12 -48.89 -32.33 5.99
C ILE A 12 -47.56 -32.57 5.26
N ALA A 13 -47.55 -33.46 4.25
CA ALA A 13 -46.36 -33.72 3.44
C ALA A 13 -45.92 -32.49 2.62
N ILE A 14 -46.88 -31.73 2.07
CA ILE A 14 -46.60 -30.52 1.29
C ILE A 14 -46.08 -29.39 2.20
N SER A 15 -46.66 -29.21 3.39
CA SER A 15 -46.16 -28.24 4.37
C SER A 15 -44.76 -28.60 4.90
N GLY A 16 -44.46 -29.89 5.09
CA GLY A 16 -43.12 -30.34 5.47
C GLY A 16 -42.06 -30.09 4.38
N MET A 17 -42.41 -30.29 3.11
CA MET A 17 -41.50 -29.98 1.98
C MET A 17 -41.30 -28.48 1.77
N LEU A 18 -42.33 -27.65 1.99
CA LEU A 18 -42.20 -26.19 1.93
C LEU A 18 -41.35 -25.63 3.08
N LEU A 19 -41.42 -26.21 4.28
CA LEU A 19 -40.57 -25.81 5.42
C LEU A 19 -39.10 -26.23 5.23
N LEU A 20 -38.83 -27.33 4.53
CA LEU A 20 -37.46 -27.74 4.18
C LEU A 20 -36.83 -26.85 3.08
N ALA A 21 -37.64 -26.24 2.21
CA ALA A 21 -37.16 -25.35 1.15
C ALA A 21 -36.79 -23.94 1.65
N VAL A 22 -37.33 -23.49 2.79
CA VAL A 22 -37.03 -22.15 3.36
C VAL A 22 -35.76 -22.16 4.23
N GLY A 23 -35.22 -23.35 4.55
CA GLY A 23 -34.00 -23.51 5.34
C GLY A 23 -32.71 -23.68 4.53
N SER A 24 -32.78 -23.71 3.20
CA SER A 24 -31.64 -24.05 2.32
C SER A 24 -31.15 -22.89 1.45
N ASP A 25 -31.42 -21.64 1.83
CA ASP A 25 -30.78 -20.50 1.19
C ASP A 25 -29.30 -20.50 1.59
N ASP A 26 -28.48 -21.20 0.79
CA ASP A 26 -27.03 -21.07 0.84
C ASP A 26 -26.70 -19.57 0.81
N PRO A 27 -25.81 -19.08 1.69
CA PRO A 27 -25.48 -17.67 1.72
C PRO A 27 -25.02 -17.24 0.34
N SER A 28 -25.58 -16.13 -0.16
CA SER A 28 -25.26 -15.53 -1.45
C SER A 28 -23.75 -15.63 -1.74
N PRO A 29 -23.31 -16.04 -2.94
CA PRO A 29 -21.91 -16.06 -3.33
C PRO A 29 -21.17 -14.78 -2.90
N ARG A 30 -20.14 -14.94 -2.07
CA ARG A 30 -19.30 -13.82 -1.62
C ARG A 30 -17.85 -14.08 -1.99
N LEU A 31 -17.17 -13.02 -2.39
CA LEU A 31 -15.74 -13.02 -2.61
C LEU A 31 -15.05 -12.64 -1.30
N ILE A 32 -14.30 -13.57 -0.71
CA ILE A 32 -13.61 -13.39 0.58
C ILE A 32 -12.14 -13.04 0.29
N ASN A 33 -11.68 -11.86 0.69
CA ASN A 33 -10.27 -11.47 0.60
C ASN A 33 -9.48 -12.21 1.69
N TYR A 34 -8.47 -12.98 1.30
CA TYR A 34 -7.60 -13.71 2.22
C TYR A 34 -6.12 -13.32 2.04
N THR A 35 -5.86 -12.17 1.44
CA THR A 35 -4.50 -11.67 1.19
C THR A 35 -3.73 -11.55 2.49
N ASN A 36 -2.53 -12.12 2.54
CA ASN A 36 -1.63 -11.93 3.67
C ASN A 36 -0.99 -10.53 3.61
N LYS A 37 -1.62 -9.57 4.30
CA LYS A 37 -1.14 -8.18 4.43
C LYS A 37 -0.27 -7.96 5.67
N THR A 38 0.31 -9.02 6.24
CA THR A 38 1.26 -8.89 7.36
C THR A 38 2.42 -8.00 6.93
N ALA A 39 2.66 -6.93 7.68
CA ALA A 39 3.73 -5.98 7.39
C ALA A 39 5.10 -6.65 7.52
N MET A 40 5.97 -6.41 6.55
CA MET A 40 7.34 -6.91 6.51
C MET A 40 8.30 -5.73 6.32
N PRO A 41 9.28 -5.52 7.22
CA PRO A 41 10.22 -4.43 7.07
C PRO A 41 11.12 -4.64 5.85
N ILE A 42 11.41 -3.56 5.12
CA ILE A 42 12.48 -3.52 4.13
C ILE A 42 13.71 -2.93 4.83
N GLU A 43 14.67 -3.78 5.17
CA GLU A 43 15.79 -3.39 6.04
C GLU A 43 16.89 -2.63 5.31
N HIS A 44 16.96 -2.72 3.98
CA HIS A 44 18.11 -2.23 3.21
C HIS A 44 17.69 -1.38 2.02
N GLY A 45 18.60 -0.52 1.59
CA GLY A 45 18.45 0.23 0.36
C GLY A 45 19.77 0.74 -0.18
N VAL A 46 19.69 1.42 -1.32
CA VAL A 46 20.79 2.13 -1.95
C VAL A 46 20.33 3.52 -2.38
N ILE A 47 21.20 4.51 -2.23
CA ILE A 47 21.01 5.87 -2.72
C ILE A 47 21.78 6.05 -4.01
N GLU A 48 21.17 6.76 -4.98
CA GLU A 48 21.84 7.20 -6.20
C GLU A 48 23.11 8.02 -5.94
N GLU A 49 24.06 7.95 -6.85
CA GLU A 49 25.23 8.84 -6.80
C GLU A 49 24.81 10.28 -7.08
N GLY A 50 25.37 11.23 -6.34
CA GLY A 50 24.98 12.64 -6.41
C GLY A 50 23.80 13.00 -5.50
N LEU A 51 23.11 12.04 -4.89
CA LEU A 51 22.00 12.28 -3.97
C LEU A 51 22.43 12.08 -2.51
N ARG A 52 22.18 13.06 -1.65
CA ARG A 52 22.42 12.94 -0.20
C ARG A 52 21.21 13.46 0.55
N ILE A 53 20.71 12.67 1.51
CA ILE A 53 19.50 12.98 2.26
C ILE A 53 19.83 13.01 3.75
N VAL A 54 19.55 14.12 4.41
CA VAL A 54 19.81 14.30 5.85
C VAL A 54 18.48 14.55 6.55
N ALA A 55 18.20 13.85 7.64
CA ALA A 55 17.01 14.13 8.43
C ALA A 55 17.05 15.56 9.01
N GLU A 56 15.93 16.28 9.00
CA GLU A 56 15.86 17.63 9.59
C GLU A 56 16.19 17.61 11.09
N ASP A 57 15.79 16.54 11.78
CA ASP A 57 16.10 16.27 13.19
C ASP A 57 17.52 15.69 13.42
N LYS A 58 18.32 15.53 12.36
CA LYS A 58 19.67 14.95 12.36
C LYS A 58 19.74 13.50 12.85
N SER A 59 18.61 12.78 12.90
CA SER A 59 18.58 11.39 13.35
C SER A 59 19.25 10.40 12.39
N PHE A 60 19.37 10.74 11.10
CA PHE A 60 20.07 9.93 10.11
C PHE A 60 20.62 10.76 8.94
N GLU A 61 21.57 10.17 8.22
CA GLU A 61 22.07 10.64 6.93
C GLU A 61 22.19 9.46 5.97
N LEU A 62 21.63 9.60 4.77
CA LEU A 62 21.76 8.67 3.66
C LEU A 62 22.75 9.28 2.66
N LYS A 63 23.89 8.60 2.48
CA LYS A 63 25.04 9.12 1.72
C LYS A 63 24.98 8.71 0.25
N SER A 64 25.45 9.63 -0.61
CA SER A 64 25.55 9.46 -2.07
C SER A 64 26.26 8.16 -2.46
N GLY A 65 25.61 7.38 -3.32
CA GLY A 65 26.14 6.12 -3.87
C GLY A 65 26.30 4.98 -2.85
N GLN A 66 25.82 5.14 -1.62
CA GLN A 66 26.01 4.16 -0.56
C GLN A 66 24.78 3.29 -0.33
N ARG A 67 25.04 2.04 0.08
CA ARG A 67 24.02 1.18 0.68
C ARG A 67 23.73 1.66 2.09
N PHE A 68 22.48 1.56 2.51
CA PHE A 68 22.06 1.92 3.86
C PHE A 68 21.20 0.81 4.48
N ARG A 69 21.16 0.80 5.81
CA ARG A 69 20.11 0.12 6.57
C ARG A 69 19.00 1.14 6.83
N SER A 70 17.75 0.75 6.65
CA SER A 70 16.60 1.65 6.78
C SER A 70 16.59 2.30 8.18
N PRO A 71 16.74 3.63 8.30
CA PRO A 71 16.81 4.30 9.60
C PRO A 71 15.45 4.41 10.29
N PHE A 72 14.36 4.26 9.54
CA PHE A 72 12.99 4.21 10.04
C PHE A 72 12.14 3.34 9.12
N GLN A 73 10.90 3.07 9.54
CA GLN A 73 9.90 2.39 8.74
C GLN A 73 8.59 3.18 8.82
N SER A 74 8.04 3.53 7.65
CA SER A 74 6.70 4.06 7.49
C SER A 74 5.72 2.91 7.25
N ASN A 75 4.45 3.11 7.56
CA ASN A 75 3.43 2.07 7.34
C ASN A 75 2.20 2.65 6.63
N LEU A 76 2.20 2.57 5.30
CA LEU A 76 1.08 2.97 4.45
C LEU A 76 -0.03 1.90 4.36
N TRP A 77 0.14 0.75 5.00
CA TRP A 77 -0.86 -0.33 5.04
C TRP A 77 -1.80 -0.22 6.24
N GLY A 78 -1.42 0.58 7.23
CA GLY A 78 -2.15 0.76 8.49
C GLY A 78 -3.43 1.60 8.35
N TYR A 79 -4.33 1.42 9.30
CA TYR A 79 -5.55 2.19 9.41
C TYR A 79 -5.25 3.69 9.53
N GLY A 80 -5.92 4.54 8.75
CA GLY A 80 -5.64 5.99 8.65
C GLY A 80 -4.51 6.38 7.69
N CYS A 81 -3.65 5.41 7.33
CA CYS A 81 -2.52 5.57 6.43
C CYS A 81 -2.69 4.91 5.06
N ASP A 82 -3.91 4.42 4.80
CA ASP A 82 -4.28 3.61 3.64
C ASP A 82 -3.62 4.07 2.33
N ILE A 83 -2.82 3.18 1.75
CA ILE A 83 -2.14 3.34 0.47
C ILE A 83 -3.08 3.70 -0.69
N SER A 84 -4.39 3.41 -0.58
CA SER A 84 -5.38 3.83 -1.59
C SER A 84 -5.55 5.36 -1.62
N SER A 85 -5.27 6.02 -0.50
CA SER A 85 -5.47 7.45 -0.30
C SER A 85 -4.28 8.31 -0.67
N ILE A 86 -3.11 7.71 -0.89
CA ILE A 86 -1.98 8.34 -1.59
C ILE A 86 -1.90 7.58 -2.90
N ASN A 87 -2.34 8.16 -4.01
CA ASN A 87 -2.34 7.51 -5.31
C ASN A 87 -1.91 8.51 -6.39
N GLY A 88 -1.74 8.03 -7.63
CA GLY A 88 -1.23 8.84 -8.72
C GLY A 88 -1.96 10.16 -8.98
N LYS A 89 -3.22 10.32 -8.53
CA LYS A 89 -3.98 11.57 -8.68
C LYS A 89 -3.71 12.61 -7.60
N ASN A 90 -3.26 12.21 -6.41
CA ASN A 90 -3.11 13.11 -5.26
C ASN A 90 -1.77 12.98 -4.53
N VAL A 91 -0.86 12.12 -5.02
CA VAL A 91 0.45 11.91 -4.41
C VAL A 91 1.19 13.23 -4.21
N LEU A 92 1.13 14.15 -5.17
CA LEU A 92 1.77 15.46 -5.10
C LEU A 92 1.41 16.26 -3.83
N ASN A 93 0.14 16.20 -3.41
CA ASN A 93 -0.39 16.98 -2.29
C ASN A 93 -0.49 16.17 -0.98
N SER A 94 0.21 15.04 -0.88
CA SER A 94 0.05 14.07 0.21
C SER A 94 1.24 14.01 1.17
N ALA A 95 2.16 14.98 1.14
CA ALA A 95 3.34 15.03 2.01
C ALA A 95 2.98 14.96 3.51
N ASP A 96 2.01 15.76 3.95
CA ASP A 96 1.47 15.71 5.33
C ASP A 96 0.95 14.34 5.73
N LYS A 97 0.34 13.64 4.77
CA LYS A 97 -0.12 12.28 5.02
C LYS A 97 1.05 11.31 5.15
N GLY A 98 2.06 11.43 4.29
CA GLY A 98 3.31 10.71 4.42
C GLY A 98 3.93 10.87 5.80
N LEU A 99 4.00 12.11 6.31
CA LEU A 99 4.49 12.41 7.66
C LEU A 99 3.67 11.73 8.75
N ARG A 100 2.34 11.84 8.71
CA ARG A 100 1.45 11.14 9.66
C ARG A 100 1.61 9.62 9.65
N CYS A 101 2.09 9.06 8.54
CA CYS A 101 2.32 7.63 8.36
C CYS A 101 3.74 7.18 8.64
N GLY A 102 4.50 8.00 9.38
CA GLY A 102 5.86 7.70 9.81
C GLY A 102 6.93 8.13 8.81
N GLY A 103 6.59 8.99 7.85
CA GLY A 103 7.58 9.70 7.04
C GLY A 103 8.38 10.70 7.88
N LYS A 104 9.54 11.11 7.37
CA LYS A 104 10.46 12.03 8.04
C LYS A 104 10.74 13.24 7.16
N LYS A 105 10.79 14.43 7.78
CA LYS A 105 11.27 15.63 7.12
C LYS A 105 12.78 15.53 6.91
N VAL A 106 13.24 15.95 5.73
CA VAL A 106 14.62 15.79 5.29
C VAL A 106 15.09 17.00 4.49
N HIS A 107 16.41 17.19 4.48
CA HIS A 107 17.13 18.04 3.54
C HIS A 107 17.75 17.19 2.44
N VAL A 108 17.49 17.54 1.19
CA VAL A 108 17.94 16.81 0.01
C VAL A 108 18.99 17.64 -0.73
N PHE A 109 20.20 17.09 -0.81
CA PHE A 109 21.32 17.66 -1.54
C PHE A 109 21.51 16.87 -2.83
N HIS A 110 21.64 17.58 -3.94
CA HIS A 110 21.81 16.99 -5.26
C HIS A 110 23.03 17.59 -5.98
N GLY A 111 23.90 16.71 -6.48
CA GLY A 111 25.17 17.08 -7.10
C GLY A 111 26.08 17.84 -6.13
N ASN A 112 26.77 18.86 -6.65
CA ASN A 112 27.68 19.71 -5.88
C ASN A 112 27.02 20.97 -5.32
N ASN A 113 25.68 21.05 -5.33
CA ASN A 113 25.00 22.25 -4.87
C ASN A 113 24.92 22.28 -3.33
N PRO A 114 25.40 23.35 -2.67
CA PRO A 114 25.40 23.46 -1.22
C PRO A 114 24.01 23.75 -0.63
N GLU A 115 23.07 24.30 -1.42
CA GLU A 115 21.72 24.62 -0.97
C GLU A 115 20.84 23.36 -1.03
N PRO A 116 20.31 22.89 0.11
CA PRO A 116 19.41 21.75 0.13
C PRO A 116 18.00 22.15 -0.31
N LEU A 117 17.30 21.19 -0.90
CA LEU A 117 15.84 21.21 -0.98
C LEU A 117 15.26 20.67 0.33
N TYR A 118 14.05 21.12 0.66
CA TYR A 118 13.25 20.53 1.73
C TYR A 118 12.47 19.36 1.19
N GLY A 119 12.27 18.34 2.01
CA GLY A 119 11.53 17.16 1.59
C GLY A 119 10.88 16.38 2.71
N VAL A 120 10.04 15.45 2.29
CA VAL A 120 9.45 14.41 3.14
C VAL A 120 9.81 13.07 2.54
N LEU A 121 10.51 12.23 3.29
CA LEU A 121 10.88 10.87 2.90
C LEU A 121 9.99 9.85 3.61
N VAL A 122 9.41 8.95 2.83
CA VAL A 122 8.67 7.77 3.29
C VAL A 122 9.43 6.54 2.83
N LEU A 123 9.75 5.65 3.77
CA LEU A 123 10.32 4.32 3.52
C LEU A 123 9.28 3.30 3.99
N ASN A 124 8.42 2.86 3.07
CA ASN A 124 7.24 2.07 3.42
C ASN A 124 7.60 0.60 3.66
N THR A 125 6.98 0.00 4.68
CA THR A 125 7.03 -1.44 4.86
C THR A 125 6.42 -2.18 3.67
N SER A 126 6.93 -3.38 3.44
CA SER A 126 6.37 -4.37 2.53
C SER A 126 5.21 -5.12 3.19
N VAL A 127 4.53 -5.97 2.43
CA VAL A 127 3.58 -6.96 2.95
C VAL A 127 3.99 -8.35 2.50
N ALA A 128 3.58 -9.38 3.24
CA ALA A 128 3.90 -10.77 2.88
C ALA A 128 3.44 -11.17 1.47
N ALA A 129 2.37 -10.55 0.95
CA ALA A 129 1.91 -10.74 -0.43
C ALA A 129 2.68 -9.92 -1.49
N ALA A 130 3.66 -9.11 -1.10
CA ALA A 130 4.44 -8.28 -2.02
C ALA A 130 5.57 -9.06 -2.69
N LYS A 131 5.87 -8.69 -3.93
CA LYS A 131 6.82 -9.41 -4.78
C LYS A 131 7.70 -8.45 -5.58
N GLY A 132 8.84 -8.99 -6.02
CA GLY A 132 9.83 -8.28 -6.81
C GLY A 132 10.92 -7.59 -5.97
N PRO A 133 11.88 -6.91 -6.62
CA PRO A 133 13.01 -6.29 -5.93
C PRO A 133 12.61 -5.15 -4.98
N ALA A 134 11.65 -4.30 -5.40
CA ALA A 134 11.16 -3.17 -4.62
C ALA A 134 10.46 -3.58 -3.31
N SER A 135 10.12 -4.86 -3.12
CA SER A 135 9.57 -5.38 -1.86
C SER A 135 10.63 -5.86 -0.87
N ARG A 136 11.91 -5.84 -1.26
CA ARG A 136 13.04 -6.40 -0.51
C ARG A 136 14.15 -5.40 -0.23
N SER A 137 14.29 -4.37 -1.07
CA SER A 137 15.29 -3.32 -0.93
C SER A 137 14.78 -2.05 -1.58
N TYR A 138 15.10 -0.89 -0.99
CA TYR A 138 14.84 0.40 -1.60
C TYR A 138 15.90 0.74 -2.65
N MET A 139 15.48 1.29 -3.79
CA MET A 139 16.36 1.95 -4.75
C MET A 139 15.95 3.42 -4.84
N VAL A 140 16.58 4.28 -4.06
CA VAL A 140 16.22 5.70 -4.02
C VAL A 140 16.97 6.43 -5.13
N LYS A 141 16.22 6.80 -6.16
CA LYS A 141 16.69 7.55 -7.32
C LYS A 141 15.76 8.71 -7.60
N VAL A 142 16.30 9.90 -7.81
CA VAL A 142 15.49 11.09 -8.04
C VAL A 142 15.88 11.66 -9.38
N PRO A 143 15.00 11.60 -10.39
CA PRO A 143 15.30 12.15 -11.70
C PRO A 143 15.65 13.64 -11.64
N ASP A 144 16.64 14.06 -12.44
CA ASP A 144 17.10 15.46 -12.50
C ASP A 144 15.94 16.44 -12.75
N ASP A 145 14.98 16.09 -13.61
CA ASP A 145 13.80 16.93 -13.89
C ASP A 145 12.98 17.25 -12.63
N LYS A 146 12.96 16.34 -11.64
CA LYS A 146 12.27 16.58 -10.36
C LYS A 146 13.06 17.51 -9.47
N ILE A 147 14.38 17.41 -9.47
CA ILE A 147 15.26 18.30 -8.72
C ILE A 147 15.16 19.71 -9.27
N ASP A 148 15.26 19.87 -10.59
CA ASP A 148 15.20 21.17 -11.25
C ASP A 148 13.84 21.83 -11.05
N HIS A 149 12.75 21.08 -11.25
CA HIS A 149 11.40 21.55 -11.01
C HIS A 149 11.18 22.00 -9.55
N ALA A 150 11.78 21.30 -8.58
CA ALA A 150 11.71 21.69 -7.17
C ALA A 150 12.51 22.96 -6.87
N ARG A 151 13.65 23.17 -7.53
CA ARG A 151 14.48 24.39 -7.41
C ARG A 151 13.80 25.61 -7.98
N GLU A 152 12.98 25.44 -9.01
CA GLU A 152 12.16 26.51 -9.60
C GLU A 152 10.98 26.95 -8.70
N GLY A 153 10.87 26.41 -7.48
CA GLY A 153 9.86 26.78 -6.49
C GLY A 153 8.62 25.90 -6.50
N ASN A 154 8.55 24.90 -7.38
CA ASN A 154 7.45 23.95 -7.38
C ASN A 154 7.69 22.82 -6.37
N THR A 155 6.65 22.03 -6.09
CA THR A 155 6.81 20.73 -5.42
C THR A 155 6.98 19.66 -6.49
N ALA A 156 7.92 18.75 -6.30
CA ALA A 156 8.09 17.56 -7.12
C ALA A 156 8.08 16.30 -6.26
N VAL A 157 7.76 15.16 -6.86
CA VAL A 157 7.71 13.87 -6.17
C VAL A 157 8.43 12.82 -7.00
N ALA A 158 9.27 12.05 -6.33
CA ALA A 158 9.85 10.81 -6.85
C ALA A 158 9.40 9.64 -5.96
N PHE A 159 9.25 8.46 -6.53
CA PHE A 159 8.84 7.26 -5.80
C PHE A 159 9.23 5.99 -6.55
N GLU A 160 9.25 4.87 -5.81
CA GLU A 160 9.35 3.53 -6.37
C GLU A 160 8.06 2.75 -6.11
N ILE A 161 7.62 1.99 -7.11
CA ILE A 161 6.43 1.15 -7.02
C ILE A 161 6.83 -0.29 -6.70
N MET A 162 6.21 -0.83 -5.66
CA MET A 162 6.20 -2.23 -5.30
C MET A 162 4.92 -2.91 -5.81
N LYS A 163 5.04 -4.17 -6.23
CA LYS A 163 3.92 -5.01 -6.66
C LYS A 163 3.50 -5.96 -5.54
N TRP A 164 2.21 -6.27 -5.45
CA TRP A 164 1.68 -7.26 -4.52
C TRP A 164 0.45 -7.94 -5.10
N ASP A 165 0.18 -9.17 -4.64
CA ASP A 165 -0.93 -9.97 -5.12
C ASP A 165 -2.10 -9.94 -4.14
N GLU A 166 -3.22 -9.36 -4.58
CA GLU A 166 -4.48 -9.44 -3.87
C GLU A 166 -5.19 -10.73 -4.22
N SER A 167 -5.33 -11.64 -3.25
CA SER A 167 -5.96 -12.94 -3.45
C SER A 167 -7.30 -13.02 -2.73
N SER A 168 -8.32 -13.46 -3.47
CA SER A 168 -9.68 -13.63 -2.98
C SER A 168 -10.26 -14.97 -3.39
N ARG A 169 -11.16 -15.52 -2.58
CA ARG A 169 -11.77 -16.84 -2.79
C ARG A 169 -13.29 -16.73 -2.79
N TRP A 170 -13.93 -17.35 -3.78
CA TRP A 170 -15.39 -17.49 -3.78
C TRP A 170 -15.83 -18.47 -2.70
N SER A 171 -16.76 -18.05 -1.84
CA SER A 171 -17.26 -18.84 -0.71
C SER A 171 -17.86 -20.20 -1.12
N HIS A 172 -18.54 -20.24 -2.26
CA HIS A 172 -19.33 -21.40 -2.69
C HIS A 172 -18.58 -22.35 -3.66
N THR A 173 -17.69 -21.83 -4.52
CA THR A 173 -16.90 -22.66 -5.45
C THR A 173 -15.49 -22.96 -4.95
N GLY A 174 -15.02 -22.20 -3.95
CA GLY A 174 -13.63 -22.23 -3.53
C GLY A 174 -12.64 -21.72 -4.58
N ARG A 175 -13.12 -21.21 -5.74
CA ARG A 175 -12.28 -20.68 -6.81
C ARG A 175 -11.53 -19.45 -6.31
N THR A 176 -10.22 -19.45 -6.53
CA THR A 176 -9.35 -18.31 -6.24
C THR A 176 -9.28 -17.36 -7.42
N VAL A 177 -9.26 -16.06 -7.11
CA VAL A 177 -8.92 -14.97 -8.02
C VAL A 177 -7.76 -14.20 -7.40
N THR A 178 -6.69 -14.02 -8.17
CA THR A 178 -5.52 -13.23 -7.76
C THR A 178 -5.33 -12.07 -8.72
N ASN A 179 -5.24 -10.86 -8.19
CA ASN A 179 -5.03 -9.63 -8.96
C ASN A 179 -3.74 -8.96 -8.52
N GLU A 180 -2.88 -8.63 -9.46
CA GLU A 180 -1.70 -7.81 -9.18
C GLU A 180 -2.15 -6.36 -8.88
N LYS A 181 -1.59 -5.80 -7.81
CA LYS A 181 -1.80 -4.44 -7.34
C LYS A 181 -0.44 -3.78 -7.13
N THR A 182 -0.46 -2.46 -7.04
CA THR A 182 0.73 -1.65 -6.79
C THR A 182 0.61 -0.89 -5.47
N ALA A 183 1.76 -0.56 -4.92
CA ALA A 183 1.97 0.16 -3.68
C ALA A 183 3.27 0.97 -3.80
N TYR A 184 3.45 2.02 -3.02
CA TYR A 184 4.74 2.71 -2.94
C TYR A 184 5.69 1.94 -2.02
N GLY A 185 6.90 1.68 -2.49
CA GLY A 185 8.02 1.21 -1.66
C GLY A 185 8.65 2.38 -0.91
N TRP A 186 8.93 3.47 -1.61
CA TRP A 186 9.33 4.74 -1.01
C TRP A 186 8.71 5.91 -1.78
N ILE A 187 8.59 7.05 -1.11
CA ILE A 187 8.15 8.32 -1.69
C ILE A 187 9.03 9.43 -1.15
N LEU A 188 9.48 10.32 -2.01
CA LEU A 188 10.20 11.54 -1.65
C LEU A 188 9.49 12.73 -2.30
N TRP A 189 8.91 13.58 -1.47
CA TRP A 189 8.51 14.92 -1.87
C TRP A 189 9.69 15.87 -1.71
N VAL A 190 9.88 16.77 -2.66
CA VAL A 190 10.93 17.80 -2.63
C VAL A 190 10.38 19.16 -3.07
N SER A 191 10.86 20.22 -2.42
CA SER A 191 10.57 21.61 -2.77
C SER A 191 11.68 22.56 -2.31
N ALA A 192 11.79 23.74 -2.93
CA ALA A 192 12.65 24.82 -2.46
C ALA A 192 12.22 25.39 -1.08
N TYR A 193 10.99 25.14 -0.65
CA TYR A 193 10.43 25.64 0.61
C TYR A 193 10.02 24.49 1.54
N PRO A 194 9.99 24.72 2.88
CA PRO A 194 9.53 23.71 3.83
C PRO A 194 8.15 23.13 3.47
N LEU A 195 8.08 21.79 3.49
CA LEU A 195 6.84 21.01 3.33
C LEU A 195 6.23 20.65 4.69
#